data_AF-A0A9X9LC16-F1
#
_entry.id   AF-A0A9X9LC16-F1
#
_cell.length_a   1.000
_cell.length_b   1.000
_cell.length_c   1.000
_cell.angle_alpha   90.00
_cell.angle_beta   90.00
_cell.angle_gamma   90.00
#
_symmetry.space_group_name_H-M   'P 1'
#
loop_
_entity.id
_entity.type
_entity.pdbx_description
1 polymer ?
#
loop_
_entity_poly.entity_id
_entity_poly.type
_entity_poly.pdbx_seq_one_letter_code
_entity_poly.pdbx_strand_id
1 'polypeptide(L)'
;MELWIVDRAGAYSSGEIDVSKSQEKLIRALSSYMLMSDEDLGLDPITSYDSDGRCFVTVPNGKTSVEKIEVNPLPIARPETIASRGNTCLETKDSMYMLKFSWGTEIVESETKILKKLKGVTASSL
;
A
#
# COMPACT_ATOMS: atom_id res chain seq x y z
N MET A 1 9.67 -23.84 -8.40
CA MET A 1 9.85 -22.72 -7.44
C MET A 1 8.59 -21.88 -7.44
N GLU A 2 8.41 -21.03 -6.43
CA GLU A 2 7.25 -20.15 -6.32
C GLU A 2 7.73 -18.80 -5.79
N LEU A 3 7.30 -17.71 -6.40
CA LEU A 3 7.62 -16.35 -5.93
C LEU A 3 6.49 -15.87 -5.03
N TRP A 4 6.86 -15.32 -3.88
CA TRP A 4 5.93 -14.83 -2.88
C TRP A 4 6.13 -13.33 -2.67
N ILE A 5 5.03 -12.58 -2.68
CA ILE A 5 4.98 -11.19 -2.26
C ILE A 5 4.13 -11.17 -0.99
N VAL A 6 4.66 -10.60 0.08
CA VAL A 6 3.94 -10.43 1.34
C VAL A 6 3.78 -8.95 1.59
N ASP A 7 2.53 -8.50 1.63
CA ASP A 7 2.18 -7.14 2.03
C ASP A 7 1.19 -7.17 3.22
N ARG A 8 0.55 -6.03 3.50
CA ARG A 8 -0.43 -5.93 4.60
C ARG A 8 -1.81 -6.49 4.29
N ALA A 9 -2.14 -6.68 3.02
CA ALA A 9 -3.36 -7.34 2.58
C ALA A 9 -3.19 -8.88 2.58
N GLY A 10 -1.97 -9.38 2.48
CA GLY A 10 -1.64 -10.78 2.73
C GLY A 10 -0.43 -11.27 1.95
N ALA A 11 -0.32 -12.60 1.85
CA ALA A 11 0.68 -13.26 1.02
C ALA A 11 0.07 -13.63 -0.34
N TYR A 12 0.72 -13.21 -1.41
CA TYR A 12 0.37 -13.50 -2.78
C TYR A 12 1.46 -14.35 -3.41
N SER A 13 1.04 -15.38 -4.15
CA SER A 13 1.93 -16.28 -4.84
C SER A 13 1.83 -16.10 -6.36
N SER A 14 2.95 -16.24 -7.06
CA SER A 14 3.00 -16.38 -8.51
C SER A 14 2.39 -17.69 -9.04
N GLY A 15 2.13 -18.65 -8.15
CA GLY A 15 1.92 -20.05 -8.46
C GLY A 15 3.25 -20.77 -8.78
N GLU A 16 3.16 -22.08 -8.99
CA GLU A 16 4.32 -22.93 -9.24
C GLU A 16 4.97 -22.64 -10.60
N ILE A 17 6.28 -22.44 -10.58
CA ILE A 17 7.17 -22.24 -11.73
C ILE A 17 8.10 -23.45 -11.85
N ASP A 18 7.95 -24.22 -12.92
CA ASP A 18 8.88 -25.29 -13.27
C ASP A 18 10.20 -24.70 -13.81
N VAL A 19 11.21 -24.60 -12.94
CA VAL A 19 12.52 -24.01 -13.26
C VAL A 19 13.25 -24.85 -14.30
N SER A 20 13.04 -26.17 -14.34
CA SER A 20 13.71 -27.05 -15.29
C SER A 20 13.30 -26.74 -16.73
N LYS A 21 12.07 -26.28 -16.93
CA LYS A 21 11.51 -25.88 -18.23
C LYS A 21 11.59 -24.39 -18.50
N SER A 22 11.91 -23.57 -17.49
CA SER A 22 11.83 -22.11 -17.60
C SER A 22 12.95 -21.42 -16.81
N GLN A 23 14.19 -21.80 -17.10
CA GLN A 23 15.40 -21.19 -16.52
C GLN A 23 15.44 -19.66 -16.73
N GLU A 24 14.98 -19.18 -17.88
CA GLU A 24 14.88 -17.75 -18.18
C GLU A 24 13.97 -16.98 -17.20
N LYS A 25 12.87 -17.60 -16.72
CA LYS A 25 11.97 -16.95 -15.75
C LYS A 25 12.65 -16.74 -14.41
N LEU A 26 13.47 -17.70 -13.98
CA LEU A 26 14.27 -17.58 -12.77
C LEU A 26 15.29 -16.43 -12.91
N ILE A 27 16.05 -16.42 -14.00
CA ILE A 27 17.06 -15.36 -14.25
C ILE A 27 16.39 -14.00 -14.30
N ARG A 28 15.28 -13.87 -15.03
CA ARG A 28 14.53 -12.61 -15.14
C ARG A 28 14.03 -12.14 -13.77
N ALA A 29 13.46 -13.03 -12.96
CA ALA A 29 13.00 -12.68 -11.62
C ALA A 29 14.15 -12.16 -10.75
N LEU A 30 15.27 -12.89 -10.69
CA LEU A 30 16.44 -12.48 -9.91
C LEU A 30 17.01 -11.15 -10.39
N SER A 31 17.20 -10.99 -11.70
CA SER A 31 17.70 -9.75 -12.29
C SER A 31 16.76 -8.57 -12.01
N SER A 32 15.44 -8.77 -12.05
CA SER A 32 14.48 -7.72 -11.69
C SER A 32 14.69 -7.26 -10.24
N TYR A 33 14.76 -8.18 -9.28
CA TYR A 33 15.00 -7.81 -7.88
C TYR A 33 16.37 -7.14 -7.65
N MET A 34 17.41 -7.58 -8.37
CA MET A 34 18.75 -6.98 -8.27
C MET A 34 18.83 -5.57 -8.86
N LEU A 35 17.95 -5.23 -9.81
CA LEU A 35 17.91 -3.91 -10.46
C LEU A 35 16.96 -2.93 -9.78
N MET A 36 16.12 -3.40 -8.84
CA MET A 36 15.20 -2.57 -8.08
C MET A 36 15.94 -1.77 -7.00
N SER A 37 15.59 -0.50 -6.84
CA SER A 37 16.06 0.34 -5.74
C SER A 37 15.41 -0.06 -4.41
N ASP A 38 15.94 0.46 -3.29
CA ASP A 38 15.31 0.27 -1.97
C ASP A 38 13.87 0.82 -1.95
N GLU A 39 13.61 1.89 -2.71
CA GLU A 39 12.28 2.45 -2.93
C GLU A 39 11.37 1.50 -3.72
N ASP A 40 11.88 0.87 -4.79
CA ASP A 40 11.12 -0.09 -5.61
C ASP A 40 10.81 -1.38 -4.83
N LEU A 41 11.72 -1.82 -3.95
CA LEU A 41 11.54 -2.97 -3.07
C LEU A 41 10.51 -2.68 -1.97
N GLY A 42 10.30 -1.41 -1.62
CA GLY A 42 9.26 -0.92 -0.73
C GLY A 42 7.89 -0.91 -1.42
N LEU A 43 7.29 -2.07 -1.61
CA LEU A 43 5.92 -2.23 -2.09
C LEU A 43 4.90 -1.63 -1.10
N ASP A 44 4.74 -0.31 -1.12
CA ASP A 44 3.49 0.32 -0.69
C ASP A 44 2.69 0.69 -1.95
N PRO A 45 1.80 -0.19 -2.44
CA PRO A 45 1.04 0.01 -3.69
C PRO A 45 0.11 1.23 -3.63
N ILE A 46 -0.03 1.85 -2.45
CA ILE A 46 -0.88 3.01 -2.21
C ILE A 46 -0.14 4.31 -2.58
N THR A 47 1.19 4.33 -2.46
CA THR A 47 2.03 5.51 -2.69
C THR A 47 2.74 5.45 -4.04
N SER A 48 2.88 6.60 -4.69
CA SER A 48 3.61 6.77 -5.94
C SER A 48 4.49 8.02 -5.88
N TYR A 49 5.62 8.00 -6.56
CA TYR A 49 6.56 9.12 -6.62
C TYR A 49 6.58 9.72 -8.04
N ASP A 50 6.69 11.04 -8.14
CA ASP A 50 6.96 11.71 -9.42
C ASP A 50 8.46 11.90 -9.67
N SER A 51 8.81 12.53 -10.81
CA SER A 51 10.21 12.80 -11.18
C SER A 51 10.94 13.73 -10.21
N ASP A 52 10.21 14.49 -9.41
CA ASP A 52 10.76 15.42 -8.43
C ASP A 52 10.83 14.78 -7.02
N GLY A 53 10.46 13.51 -6.89
CA GLY A 53 10.47 12.78 -5.63
C GLY A 53 9.29 13.11 -4.70
N ARG A 54 8.24 13.76 -5.20
CA ARG A 54 7.02 14.03 -4.42
C ARG A 54 6.19 12.77 -4.29
N CYS A 55 5.68 12.51 -3.09
CA CYS A 55 4.89 11.33 -2.78
C CYS A 55 3.40 11.61 -2.89
N PHE A 56 2.68 10.74 -3.60
CA PHE A 56 1.26 10.83 -3.83
C PHE A 56 0.57 9.54 -3.44
N VAL A 57 -0.54 9.67 -2.71
CA VAL A 57 -1.48 8.59 -2.46
C VAL A 57 -2.61 8.65 -3.47
N THR A 58 -2.95 7.48 -4.02
CA THR A 58 -4.03 7.34 -4.99
C THR A 58 -5.30 6.87 -4.27
N VAL A 59 -6.33 7.72 -4.21
CA VAL A 59 -7.61 7.43 -3.53
C VAL A 59 -8.73 7.37 -4.56
N PRO A 60 -9.46 6.24 -4.67
CA PRO A 60 -10.71 6.17 -5.40
C PRO A 60 -11.70 7.26 -4.99
N ASN A 61 -12.14 8.08 -5.95
CA ASN A 61 -13.18 9.08 -5.77
C ASN A 61 -14.42 8.66 -6.57
N GLY A 62 -15.29 7.85 -5.96
CA GLY A 62 -16.45 7.28 -6.65
C GLY A 62 -16.10 6.05 -7.50
N LYS A 63 -16.92 5.75 -8.53
CA LYS A 63 -16.77 4.52 -9.33
C LYS A 63 -15.73 4.60 -10.45
N THR A 64 -15.35 5.81 -10.87
CA THR A 64 -14.57 6.00 -12.13
C THR A 64 -13.45 7.03 -11.99
N SER A 65 -13.54 7.96 -11.04
CA SER A 65 -12.50 8.95 -10.79
C SER A 65 -11.55 8.47 -9.70
N VAL A 66 -10.29 8.84 -9.87
CA VAL A 66 -9.21 8.57 -8.93
C VAL A 66 -8.58 9.92 -8.61
N GLU A 67 -8.45 10.23 -7.32
CA GLU A 67 -7.81 11.43 -6.83
C GLU A 67 -6.40 11.12 -6.38
N LYS A 68 -5.44 12.00 -6.71
CA LYS A 68 -4.07 11.93 -6.19
C LYS A 68 -3.90 12.99 -5.13
N ILE A 69 -3.54 12.56 -3.93
CA ILE A 69 -3.33 13.43 -2.78
C ILE A 69 -1.82 13.44 -2.48
N GLU A 70 -1.21 14.63 -2.49
CA GLU A 70 0.21 14.78 -2.14
C GLU A 70 0.38 14.65 -0.62
N VAL A 71 1.34 13.81 -0.21
CA VAL A 71 1.58 13.46 1.20
C VAL A 71 3.05 13.58 1.57
N ASN A 72 3.32 13.76 2.86
CA ASN A 72 4.65 13.59 3.39
C ASN A 72 5.05 12.09 3.31
N PRO A 73 6.19 11.74 2.70
CA PRO A 73 6.57 10.33 2.48
C PRO A 73 6.90 9.60 3.79
N LEU A 74 7.24 10.34 4.84
CA LEU A 74 7.49 9.77 6.15
C LEU A 74 6.16 9.66 6.93
N PRO A 75 5.67 8.44 7.21
CA PRO A 75 4.43 8.26 7.96
C PRO A 75 4.60 8.73 9.41
N ILE A 76 3.57 9.40 9.92
CA ILE A 76 3.47 9.82 11.33
C ILE A 76 3.39 8.58 12.23
N ALA A 77 2.67 7.56 11.77
CA ALA A 77 2.57 6.27 12.43
C ALA A 77 2.68 5.18 11.38
N ARG A 78 3.61 4.24 11.59
CA ARG A 78 3.75 3.03 10.79
C ARG A 78 4.12 1.89 11.73
N PRO A 79 3.52 0.69 11.58
CA PRO A 79 3.93 -0.45 12.37
C PRO A 79 5.30 -0.95 11.90
N GLU A 80 6.17 -1.31 12.84
CA GLU A 80 7.52 -1.78 12.53
C GLU A 80 7.52 -3.14 11.81
N THR A 81 6.45 -3.93 11.98
CA THR A 81 6.32 -5.26 11.38
C THR A 81 5.15 -5.35 10.41
N ILE A 82 5.39 -5.97 9.24
CA ILE A 82 4.39 -6.19 8.18
C ILE A 82 3.22 -7.06 8.67
N ALA A 83 3.46 -7.97 9.61
CA ALA A 83 2.45 -8.91 10.13
C ALA A 83 1.49 -8.32 11.18
N SER A 84 1.63 -7.04 11.55
CA SER A 84 0.83 -6.42 12.61
C SER A 84 -0.41 -5.71 12.06
N ARG A 85 -1.50 -5.70 12.83
CA ARG A 85 -2.75 -4.94 12.54
C ARG A 85 -2.60 -3.42 12.73
N GLY A 86 -1.38 -2.91 12.71
CA GLY A 86 -1.16 -1.50 12.96
C GLY A 86 -1.56 -0.65 11.75
N ASN A 87 -1.97 0.58 12.04
CA ASN A 87 -2.39 1.54 11.01
C ASN A 87 -1.17 2.26 10.44
N THR A 88 -1.24 2.62 9.15
CA THR A 88 -0.34 3.64 8.59
C THR A 88 -1.08 4.97 8.58
N CYS A 89 -0.46 6.01 9.14
CA CYS A 89 -0.96 7.37 9.06
C CYS A 89 0.03 8.24 8.29
N LEU A 90 -0.44 8.85 7.20
CA LEU A 90 0.30 9.81 6.39
C LEU A 90 -0.33 11.19 6.56
N GLU A 91 0.51 12.21 6.62
CA GLU A 91 0.08 13.61 6.63
C GLU A 91 -0.01 14.12 5.19
N THR A 92 -1.03 14.91 4.86
CA THR A 92 -1.03 15.66 3.60
C THR A 92 0.07 16.71 3.60
N LYS A 93 0.53 17.10 2.41
CA LYS A 93 1.63 18.07 2.30
C LYS A 93 1.28 19.45 2.87
N ASP A 94 0.01 19.81 2.84
CA ASP A 94 -0.55 21.05 3.40
C ASP A 94 -0.88 20.98 4.89
N SER A 95 -0.67 19.84 5.54
CA SER A 95 -1.03 19.55 6.94
C SER A 95 -2.51 19.80 7.28
N MET A 96 -3.41 19.85 6.30
CA MET A 96 -4.86 19.98 6.58
C MET A 96 -5.51 18.67 6.98
N TYR A 97 -5.02 17.54 6.46
CA TYR A 97 -5.64 16.24 6.63
C TYR A 97 -4.63 15.14 6.96
N MET A 98 -5.14 14.04 7.50
CA MET A 98 -4.38 12.82 7.72
C MET A 98 -5.05 11.67 6.98
N LEU A 99 -4.28 10.95 6.19
CA LEU A 99 -4.72 9.71 5.57
C LEU A 99 -4.38 8.56 6.50
N LYS A 100 -5.42 7.86 6.95
CA LYS A 100 -5.28 6.68 7.79
C LYS A 100 -5.63 5.44 7.00
N PHE A 101 -4.67 4.52 6.90
CA PHE A 101 -4.84 3.19 6.36
C PHE A 101 -4.95 2.19 7.50
N SER A 102 -6.06 1.46 7.50
CA SER A 102 -6.36 0.40 8.46
C SER A 102 -6.73 -0.86 7.71
N TRP A 103 -6.08 -1.97 8.05
CA TRP A 103 -6.39 -3.28 7.51
C TRP A 103 -7.26 -4.01 8.53
N GLY A 104 -8.57 -4.04 8.27
CA GLY A 104 -9.55 -4.76 9.08
C GLY A 104 -9.90 -6.10 8.45
N THR A 105 -10.31 -7.07 9.26
CA THR A 105 -11.08 -8.21 8.74
C THR A 105 -12.52 -7.77 8.53
N GLU A 106 -13.22 -8.28 7.51
CA GLU A 106 -14.64 -7.97 7.23
C GLU A 106 -15.59 -8.24 8.41
N ILE A 107 -15.10 -8.93 9.44
CA ILE A 107 -15.83 -9.36 10.63
C ILE A 107 -16.14 -8.19 11.59
N VAL A 108 -15.38 -7.09 11.55
CA VAL A 108 -15.55 -5.94 12.45
C VAL A 108 -16.33 -4.82 11.75
N GLU A 109 -17.26 -4.17 12.45
CA GLU A 109 -17.96 -2.99 11.93
C GLU A 109 -16.93 -1.96 11.45
N SER A 110 -17.00 -1.58 10.17
CA SER A 110 -15.95 -0.74 9.56
C SER A 110 -15.74 0.53 10.37
N GLU A 111 -14.48 0.87 10.66
CA GLU A 111 -14.15 2.07 11.45
C GLU A 111 -14.82 3.33 10.88
N THR A 112 -14.97 3.37 9.55
CA THR A 112 -15.69 4.40 8.80
C THR A 112 -17.14 4.57 9.22
N LYS A 113 -17.86 3.50 9.60
CA LYS A 113 -19.23 3.59 10.11
C LYS A 113 -19.27 4.22 11.51
N ILE A 114 -18.27 3.95 12.34
CA ILE A 114 -18.14 4.56 13.67
C ILE A 114 -17.82 6.04 13.52
N LEU A 115 -16.86 6.38 12.66
CA LEU A 115 -16.46 7.76 12.41
C LEU A 115 -17.59 8.61 11.80
N LYS A 116 -18.41 8.05 10.91
CA LYS A 116 -19.61 8.73 10.38
C LYS A 116 -20.66 9.05 11.45
N LYS A 117 -20.68 8.31 12.58
CA LYS A 117 -21.57 8.61 13.71
C LYS A 117 -21.09 9.83 14.51
N LEU A 118 -19.82 10.22 14.37
CA LEU A 118 -19.25 11.42 14.99
C LEU A 118 -19.46 12.63 14.09
N LYS A 119 -20.06 13.71 14.61
CA LYS A 119 -20.27 14.94 13.85
C LYS A 119 -18.93 15.59 13.51
N GLY A 120 -18.71 15.88 12.22
CA GLY A 120 -17.56 16.66 11.74
C GLY A 120 -16.38 15.84 11.20
N VAL A 121 -16.48 14.51 11.11
CA VAL A 121 -15.43 13.65 10.52
C VAL A 121 -15.92 13.04 9.21
N THR A 122 -15.18 13.27 8.13
CA THR A 122 -15.43 12.63 6.83
C THR A 122 -14.58 11.38 6.72
N ALA A 123 -15.21 10.20 6.72
CA ALA A 123 -14.52 8.92 6.59
C ALA A 123 -15.02 8.15 5.36
N SER A 124 -14.13 7.85 4.43
CA SER A 124 -14.36 6.99 3.27
C SER A 124 -13.67 5.64 3.49
N SER A 125 -14.31 4.56 3.05
CA SER A 125 -13.71 3.22 2.99
C SER A 125 -13.21 2.98 1.57
N LEU A 126 -11.97 2.48 1.46
CA LEU A 126 -11.42 1.90 0.25
C LEU A 126 -11.69 0.39 0.23
#